data_AF-A0A975AF36-F1
#
_entry.id   AF-A0A975AF36-F1
#
_cell.length_a   1.000
_cell.length_b   1.000
_cell.length_c   1.000
_cell.angle_alpha   90.00
_cell.angle_beta   90.00
_cell.angle_gamma   90.00
#
_symmetry.space_group_name_H-M   'P 1'
#
loop_
_entity.id
_entity.type
_entity.pdbx_description
1 polymer ?
#
loop_
_entity_poly.entity_id
_entity_poly.type
_entity_poly.pdbx_seq_one_letter_code
_entity_poly.pdbx_strand_id
1 'polypeptide(L)'
;MKKTIIVIILLVIISLSGCLSRVKMLNFEYQSESKQSEEMIYSIVSAINNHDSLTLKNLFSVNTRNDSESLDDDIEHLMGVYQGEIVSLDRVSGHTSESNNYGVKEISMSKSYLVETDSNAYLFRFKIKRNDNNNDENGLFQLEIVKEEDDQFLFWILHNDNPGIRVGNQLKPKDYVAGLLRGIEVPVPSRLIDIFSNKAKDEKRELINEIETVGEQFIGNVNFDELGNVRILSTEVVDGLIYEKVVCDVTTYTSDDEELMIYSIYLTYIPYINENLKGGLYNVFIVEGHIDSNQIPMIGEPGIYYISNDK
;
A
#
# COMPACT_ATOMS: atom_id res chain seq x y z
N MET A 1 -20.22 47.96 37.75
CA MET A 1 -19.37 47.93 36.53
C MET A 1 -17.98 47.36 36.79
N LYS A 2 -17.15 47.91 37.71
CA LYS A 2 -15.80 47.36 38.02
C LYS A 2 -15.79 45.88 38.44
N LYS A 3 -16.72 45.44 39.29
CA LYS A 3 -16.81 44.03 39.75
C LYS A 3 -17.20 43.05 38.64
N THR A 4 -18.06 43.46 37.70
CA THR A 4 -18.50 42.64 36.56
C THR A 4 -17.38 42.46 35.53
N ILE A 5 -16.57 43.50 35.29
CA ILE A 5 -15.40 43.44 34.41
C ILE A 5 -14.35 42.47 34.96
N ILE A 6 -14.13 42.46 36.28
CA ILE A 6 -13.16 41.54 36.92
C ILE A 6 -13.58 40.07 36.74
N VAL A 7 -14.88 39.75 36.85
CA VAL A 7 -15.39 38.39 36.67
C VAL A 7 -15.23 37.90 35.23
N ILE A 8 -15.46 38.77 34.24
CA ILE A 8 -15.28 38.45 32.82
C ILE A 8 -13.79 38.21 32.51
N ILE A 9 -12.89 39.05 33.05
CA ILE A 9 -11.44 38.87 32.89
C ILE A 9 -10.98 37.53 33.50
N LEU A 10 -11.50 37.15 34.67
CA LEU A 10 -11.20 35.87 35.30
C LEU A 10 -11.67 34.68 34.45
N LEU A 11 -12.88 34.74 33.87
CA LEU A 11 -13.39 33.69 32.99
C LEU A 11 -12.55 33.54 31.70
N VAL A 12 -12.07 34.65 31.14
CA VAL A 12 -11.17 34.66 29.99
C VAL A 12 -9.80 34.06 30.35
N ILE A 13 -9.23 34.37 31.52
CA ILE A 13 -7.95 33.78 31.95
C ILE A 13 -8.08 32.27 32.18
N ILE A 14 -9.22 31.81 32.73
CA ILE A 14 -9.50 30.38 32.96
C ILE A 14 -9.68 29.64 31.61
N SER A 15 -10.33 30.24 30.61
CA SER A 15 -10.44 29.63 29.28
C SER A 15 -9.11 29.62 28.52
N LEU A 16 -8.27 30.66 28.66
CA LEU A 16 -6.94 30.68 28.04
C LEU A 16 -5.94 29.69 28.67
N SER A 17 -6.02 29.45 29.98
CA SER A 17 -5.16 28.47 30.66
C SER A 17 -5.51 27.02 30.29
N GLY A 18 -6.76 26.74 29.94
CA GLY A 18 -7.19 25.49 29.30
C GLY A 18 -6.64 25.30 27.88
N CYS A 19 -6.56 26.36 27.07
CA CYS A 19 -5.97 26.28 25.73
C CYS A 19 -4.44 26.09 25.77
N LEU A 20 -3.73 26.81 26.64
CA LEU A 20 -2.27 26.71 26.79
C LEU A 20 -1.81 25.32 27.24
N SER A 21 -2.57 24.65 28.10
CA SER A 21 -2.27 23.28 28.54
C SER A 21 -2.49 22.26 27.43
N ARG A 22 -3.57 22.37 26.66
CA ARG A 22 -3.82 21.51 25.49
C ARG A 22 -2.77 21.68 24.40
N VAL A 23 -2.37 22.92 24.08
CA VAL A 23 -1.31 23.18 23.09
C VAL A 23 0.02 22.56 23.52
N LYS A 24 0.37 22.64 24.81
CA LYS A 24 1.59 22.00 25.34
C LYS A 24 1.53 20.48 25.26
N MET A 25 0.38 19.88 25.58
CA MET A 25 0.17 18.44 25.50
C MET A 25 0.28 17.94 24.06
N LEU A 26 -0.40 18.60 23.12
CA LEU A 26 -0.30 18.29 21.69
C LEU A 26 1.12 18.43 21.14
N ASN A 27 1.84 19.48 21.55
CA ASN A 27 3.24 19.67 21.15
C ASN A 27 4.14 18.56 21.73
N PHE A 28 3.91 18.12 22.96
CA PHE A 28 4.68 17.04 23.59
C PHE A 28 4.39 15.69 22.93
N GLU A 29 3.12 15.39 22.66
CA GLU A 29 2.70 14.19 21.92
C GLU A 29 3.32 14.18 20.52
N TYR A 30 3.19 15.27 19.76
CA TYR A 30 3.81 15.42 18.44
C TYR A 30 5.34 15.22 18.46
N GLN A 31 6.04 15.79 19.46
CA GLN A 31 7.47 15.58 19.63
C GLN A 31 7.81 14.12 19.93
N SER A 32 7.01 13.44 20.75
CA SER A 32 7.20 12.02 21.07
C SER A 32 6.97 11.11 19.84
N GLU A 33 5.95 11.38 19.03
CA GLU A 33 5.69 10.66 17.78
C GLU A 33 6.78 10.88 16.72
N SER A 34 7.23 12.13 16.53
CA SER A 34 8.32 12.44 15.59
C SER A 34 9.58 11.72 16.02
N LYS A 35 9.93 11.79 17.31
CA LYS A 35 11.08 11.09 17.87
C LYS A 35 11.00 9.58 17.68
N GLN A 36 9.85 8.97 17.95
CA GLN A 36 9.67 7.53 17.77
C GLN A 36 9.82 7.11 16.31
N SER A 37 9.27 7.90 15.39
CA SER A 37 9.39 7.66 13.95
C SER A 37 10.83 7.79 13.47
N GLU A 38 11.56 8.79 13.96
CA GLU A 38 12.98 9.00 13.69
C GLU A 38 13.83 7.84 14.24
N GLU A 39 13.62 7.44 15.49
CA GLU A 39 14.32 6.29 16.09
C GLU A 39 14.06 4.99 15.31
N MET A 40 12.82 4.77 14.85
CA MET A 40 12.47 3.61 14.03
C MET A 40 13.22 3.61 12.70
N ILE A 41 13.17 4.71 11.93
CA ILE A 41 13.85 4.74 10.63
C ILE A 41 15.37 4.60 10.77
N TYR A 42 15.99 5.23 11.78
CA TYR A 42 17.41 5.03 12.06
C TYR A 42 17.74 3.58 12.41
N SER A 43 16.87 2.89 13.15
CA SER A 43 17.05 1.48 13.49
C SER A 43 16.92 0.57 12.27
N ILE A 44 15.92 0.82 11.41
CA ILE A 44 15.72 0.10 10.14
C ILE A 44 16.97 0.25 9.26
N VAL A 45 17.38 1.49 9.04
CA VAL A 45 18.56 1.84 8.25
C VAL A 45 19.82 1.21 8.81
N SER A 46 20.02 1.30 10.13
CA SER A 46 21.22 0.74 10.76
C SER A 46 21.25 -0.78 10.63
N ALA A 47 20.11 -1.46 10.75
CA ALA A 47 20.05 -2.91 10.56
C ALA A 47 20.36 -3.30 9.11
N ILE A 48 19.84 -2.56 8.14
CA ILE A 48 20.12 -2.79 6.70
C ILE A 48 21.60 -2.59 6.39
N ASN A 49 22.19 -1.45 6.78
CA ASN A 49 23.60 -1.15 6.49
C ASN A 49 24.57 -2.15 7.14
N ASN A 50 24.22 -2.69 8.31
CA ASN A 50 25.03 -3.69 9.00
C ASN A 50 24.74 -5.12 8.55
N HIS A 51 23.84 -5.32 7.57
CA HIS A 51 23.32 -6.63 7.17
C HIS A 51 22.83 -7.47 8.38
N ASP A 52 22.23 -6.81 9.37
CA ASP A 52 21.75 -7.41 10.61
C ASP A 52 20.27 -7.76 10.52
N SER A 53 19.99 -8.88 9.83
CA SER A 53 18.64 -9.41 9.64
C SER A 53 17.91 -9.68 10.96
N LEU A 54 18.63 -10.06 12.02
CA LEU A 54 18.03 -10.34 13.32
C LEU A 54 17.53 -9.05 13.98
N THR A 55 18.35 -7.99 13.96
CA THR A 55 17.94 -6.69 14.48
C THR A 55 16.75 -6.15 13.68
N LEU A 56 16.78 -6.21 12.34
CA LEU A 56 15.65 -5.77 11.52
C LEU A 56 14.37 -6.56 11.86
N LYS A 57 14.45 -7.89 11.96
CA LYS A 57 13.32 -8.75 12.36
C LYS A 57 12.76 -8.35 13.71
N ASN A 58 13.60 -8.02 14.67
CA ASN A 58 13.18 -7.68 16.03
C ASN A 58 12.55 -6.29 16.16
N LEU A 59 12.63 -5.43 15.13
CA LEU A 59 11.86 -4.19 15.09
C LEU A 59 10.37 -4.44 14.87
N PHE A 60 10.02 -5.58 14.25
CA PHE A 60 8.62 -5.96 14.01
C PHE A 60 7.91 -6.39 15.30
N SER A 61 6.63 -6.04 15.37
CA SER A 61 5.76 -6.47 16.47
C SER A 61 5.70 -8.01 16.54
N VAL A 62 5.32 -8.55 17.70
CA VAL A 62 5.14 -10.00 17.86
C VAL A 62 4.09 -10.50 16.88
N ASN A 63 2.96 -9.79 16.77
CA ASN A 63 1.90 -10.14 15.83
C ASN A 63 2.39 -10.15 14.39
N THR A 64 3.09 -9.10 13.93
CA THR A 64 3.62 -9.09 12.55
C THR A 64 4.56 -10.25 12.28
N ARG A 65 5.43 -10.60 13.24
CA ARG A 65 6.33 -11.75 13.07
C ARG A 65 5.60 -13.10 13.00
N ASN A 66 4.45 -13.21 13.66
CA ASN A 66 3.62 -14.43 13.63
C ASN A 66 2.73 -14.49 12.37
N ASP A 67 2.21 -13.33 11.94
CA ASP A 67 1.24 -13.22 10.85
C ASP A 67 1.91 -13.18 9.46
N SER A 68 3.21 -12.89 9.39
CA SER A 68 3.98 -12.82 8.16
C SER A 68 4.85 -14.06 7.98
N GLU A 69 4.28 -15.13 7.40
CA GLU A 69 4.98 -16.40 7.15
C GLU A 69 6.27 -16.24 6.32
N SER A 70 6.33 -15.25 5.42
CA SER A 70 7.50 -14.99 4.55
C SER A 70 8.48 -13.96 5.10
N LEU A 71 8.36 -13.51 6.35
CA LEU A 71 9.13 -12.37 6.85
C LEU A 71 10.66 -12.59 6.77
N ASP A 72 11.14 -13.79 7.06
CA ASP A 72 12.58 -14.10 6.98
C ASP A 72 13.11 -14.02 5.55
N ASP A 73 12.38 -14.61 4.60
CA ASP A 73 12.74 -14.57 3.17
C ASP A 73 12.68 -13.13 2.62
N ASP A 74 11.68 -12.35 3.02
CA ASP A 74 11.51 -10.96 2.60
C ASP A 74 12.62 -10.05 3.19
N ILE A 75 13.13 -10.34 4.40
CA ILE A 75 14.31 -9.68 4.98
C ILE A 75 15.57 -10.02 4.16
N GLU A 76 15.81 -11.30 3.86
CA GLU A 76 16.99 -11.72 3.09
C GLU A 76 17.00 -11.06 1.70
N HIS A 77 15.84 -11.07 1.03
CA HIS A 77 15.68 -10.43 -0.27
C HIS A 77 15.94 -8.93 -0.21
N LEU A 78 15.37 -8.23 0.79
CA LEU A 78 15.63 -6.81 1.00
C LEU A 78 17.13 -6.51 1.11
N MET A 79 17.87 -7.31 1.88
CA MET A 79 19.32 -7.14 2.04
C MET A 79 20.09 -7.35 0.73
N GLY A 80 19.59 -8.19 -0.18
CA GLY A 80 20.19 -8.42 -1.50
C GLY A 80 19.88 -7.32 -2.52
N VAL A 81 18.74 -6.63 -2.38
CA VAL A 81 18.29 -5.59 -3.32
C VAL A 81 18.77 -4.19 -2.93
N TYR A 82 18.89 -3.92 -1.64
CA TYR A 82 19.40 -2.63 -1.15
C TYR A 82 20.87 -2.48 -1.52
N GLN A 83 21.21 -1.37 -2.16
CA GLN A 83 22.57 -1.10 -2.66
C GLN A 83 23.04 0.27 -2.21
N GLY A 84 24.32 0.33 -1.84
CA GLY A 84 25.00 1.56 -1.49
C GLY A 84 24.98 1.89 0.00
N GLU A 85 25.87 2.79 0.40
CA GLU A 85 25.89 3.36 1.74
C GLU A 85 25.04 4.63 1.78
N ILE A 86 24.35 4.87 2.91
CA ILE A 86 23.46 6.02 3.06
C ILE A 86 24.25 7.32 3.09
N VAL A 87 23.79 8.27 2.28
CA VAL A 87 24.26 9.65 2.19
C VAL A 87 23.33 10.59 2.94
N SER A 88 22.02 10.43 2.77
CA SER A 88 21.02 11.33 3.37
C SER A 88 19.73 10.58 3.74
N LEU A 89 18.97 11.20 4.64
CA LEU A 89 17.70 10.68 5.12
C LEU A 89 16.73 11.83 5.36
N ASP A 90 15.78 12.00 4.44
CA ASP A 90 14.86 13.13 4.43
C ASP A 90 13.42 12.67 4.59
N ARG A 91 12.68 13.29 5.51
CA ARG A 91 11.28 12.96 5.73
C ARG A 91 10.42 13.54 4.59
N VAL A 92 9.68 12.68 3.90
CA VAL A 92 8.79 13.07 2.79
C VAL A 92 7.38 13.36 3.29
N SER A 93 6.80 12.43 4.06
CA SER A 93 5.42 12.55 4.53
C SER A 93 5.19 11.75 5.81
N GLY A 94 4.03 11.94 6.42
CA GLY A 94 3.59 11.07 7.50
C GLY A 94 2.23 11.42 8.06
N HIS A 95 1.52 10.40 8.50
CA HIS A 95 0.22 10.46 9.15
C HIS A 95 0.28 9.74 10.51
N THR A 96 -0.56 10.16 11.44
CA THR A 96 -0.78 9.46 12.70
C THR A 96 -2.29 9.38 12.93
N SER A 97 -2.79 8.20 13.27
CA SER A 97 -4.14 8.00 13.79
C SER A 97 -4.06 7.54 15.25
N GLU A 98 -4.94 8.08 16.10
CA GLU A 98 -5.11 7.68 17.49
C GLU A 98 -6.58 7.33 17.74
N SER A 99 -6.83 6.20 18.38
CA SER A 99 -8.10 5.85 19.00
C SER A 99 -7.91 5.80 20.52
N ASN A 100 -8.96 6.17 21.26
CA ASN A 100 -8.97 6.05 22.71
C ASN A 100 -10.33 5.48 23.16
N ASN A 101 -10.31 4.25 23.65
CA ASN A 101 -11.49 3.58 24.16
C ASN A 101 -11.38 3.38 25.68
N TYR A 102 -12.11 4.16 26.46
CA TYR A 102 -12.10 4.12 27.92
C TYR A 102 -10.70 4.16 28.56
N GLY A 103 -9.78 4.94 27.98
CA GLY A 103 -8.41 5.09 28.49
C GLY A 103 -7.39 4.14 27.87
N VAL A 104 -7.83 3.22 27.01
CA VAL A 104 -6.97 2.38 26.18
C VAL A 104 -6.64 3.14 24.91
N LYS A 105 -5.37 3.50 24.70
CA LYS A 105 -4.96 4.15 23.45
C LYS A 105 -4.43 3.13 22.44
N GLU A 106 -4.84 3.31 21.19
CA GLU A 106 -4.24 2.67 20.04
C GLU A 106 -3.73 3.77 19.10
N ILE A 107 -2.45 3.70 18.72
CA ILE A 107 -1.81 4.65 17.82
C ILE A 107 -1.25 3.88 16.63
N SER A 108 -1.50 4.40 15.43
CA SER A 108 -0.86 3.95 14.20
C SER A 108 -0.18 5.13 13.52
N MET A 109 1.12 5.02 13.26
CA MET A 109 1.91 6.04 12.58
C MET A 109 2.41 5.50 11.25
N SER A 110 2.00 6.11 10.15
CA SER A 110 2.52 5.84 8.81
C SER A 110 3.49 6.93 8.40
N LYS A 111 4.73 6.60 8.06
CA LYS A 111 5.78 7.58 7.71
C LYS A 111 6.47 7.21 6.41
N SER A 112 6.95 8.21 5.69
CA SER A 112 7.69 8.05 4.44
C SER A 112 8.97 8.87 4.50
N TYR A 113 10.09 8.26 4.14
CA TYR A 113 11.42 8.88 4.07
C TYR A 113 12.05 8.61 2.70
N LEU A 114 12.72 9.62 2.16
CA LEU A 114 13.66 9.48 1.06
C LEU A 114 15.02 9.14 1.68
N VAL A 115 15.58 8.02 1.27
CA VAL A 115 16.90 7.53 1.69
C VAL A 115 17.78 7.54 0.46
N GLU A 116 18.68 8.51 0.39
CA GLU A 116 19.69 8.56 -0.66
C GLU A 116 20.90 7.74 -0.23
N THR A 117 21.39 6.91 -1.14
CA THR A 117 22.66 6.20 -1.01
C THR A 117 23.66 6.74 -2.04
N ASP A 118 24.90 6.29 -1.96
CA ASP A 118 25.91 6.58 -2.98
C ASP A 118 25.61 5.95 -4.37
N SER A 119 24.60 5.07 -4.44
CA SER A 119 24.28 4.27 -5.62
C SER A 119 22.88 4.55 -6.17
N ASN A 120 21.87 4.65 -5.30
CA ASN A 120 20.45 4.81 -5.64
C ASN A 120 19.71 5.68 -4.61
N ALA A 121 18.52 6.17 -4.99
CA ALA A 121 17.56 6.78 -4.08
C ALA A 121 16.37 5.83 -3.83
N TYR A 122 15.95 5.72 -2.57
CA TYR A 122 14.88 4.82 -2.16
C TYR A 122 13.83 5.56 -1.33
N LEU A 123 12.56 5.19 -1.50
CA LEU A 123 11.50 5.57 -0.58
C LEU A 123 11.26 4.45 0.42
N PHE A 124 11.44 4.78 1.69
CA PHE A 124 11.16 3.93 2.83
C PHE A 124 9.82 4.35 3.42
N ARG A 125 8.81 3.50 3.29
CA ARG A 125 7.50 3.70 3.94
C ARG A 125 7.32 2.68 5.02
N PHE A 126 6.90 3.11 6.19
CA PHE A 126 6.68 2.18 7.29
C PHE A 126 5.49 2.59 8.15
N LYS A 127 4.89 1.59 8.78
CA LYS A 127 3.82 1.75 9.76
C LYS A 127 4.24 1.20 11.10
N ILE A 128 4.12 2.00 12.15
CA ILE A 128 4.33 1.60 13.55
C ILE A 128 2.96 1.52 14.22
N LYS A 129 2.71 0.44 14.96
CA LYS A 129 1.53 0.32 15.83
C LYS A 129 1.92 0.38 17.30
N ARG A 130 1.02 0.94 18.11
CA ARG A 130 1.09 0.95 19.57
C ARG A 130 -0.31 0.73 20.14
N ASN A 131 -0.44 -0.22 21.05
CA ASN A 131 -1.67 -0.56 21.73
C ASN A 131 -1.37 -0.72 23.22
N ASP A 132 -2.05 0.07 24.06
CA ASP A 132 -1.86 0.02 25.51
C ASP A 132 -2.35 -1.30 26.12
N ASN A 133 -3.30 -1.99 25.47
CA ASN A 133 -3.87 -3.26 25.93
C ASN A 133 -3.16 -4.49 25.34
N ASN A 134 -2.57 -4.36 24.16
CA ASN A 134 -1.94 -5.47 23.46
C ASN A 134 -0.50 -5.14 23.07
N ASN A 135 0.44 -5.46 23.95
CA ASN A 135 1.86 -5.22 23.68
C ASN A 135 2.41 -6.01 22.48
N ASP A 136 1.75 -7.09 22.07
CA ASP A 136 2.20 -7.90 20.93
C ASP A 136 1.98 -7.17 19.58
N GLU A 137 1.14 -6.13 19.57
CA GLU A 137 0.96 -5.22 18.43
C GLU A 137 2.00 -4.09 18.37
N ASN A 138 2.76 -3.89 19.47
CA ASN A 138 3.70 -2.78 19.57
C ASN A 138 4.95 -3.03 18.73
N GLY A 139 5.22 -2.15 17.77
CA GLY A 139 6.42 -2.22 16.93
C GLY A 139 6.13 -1.90 15.48
N LEU A 140 7.11 -2.21 14.62
CA LEU A 140 6.96 -2.11 13.19
C LEU A 140 5.91 -3.12 12.72
N PHE A 141 4.87 -2.60 12.07
CA PHE A 141 3.81 -3.41 11.49
C PHE A 141 4.12 -3.76 10.03
N GLN A 142 4.64 -2.78 9.29
CA GLN A 142 4.87 -2.86 7.85
C GLN A 142 6.09 -2.01 7.47
N LEU A 143 6.88 -2.52 6.52
CA LEU A 143 7.97 -1.80 5.86
C LEU A 143 7.89 -2.02 4.35
N GLU A 144 7.86 -0.94 3.58
CA GLU A 144 7.95 -0.94 2.13
C GLU A 144 9.19 -0.17 1.71
N ILE A 145 9.97 -0.76 0.81
CA ILE A 145 11.17 -0.14 0.25
C ILE A 145 11.07 -0.24 -1.27
N VAL A 146 11.08 0.92 -1.91
CA VAL A 146 11.02 1.05 -3.38
C VAL A 146 12.12 1.99 -3.85
N LYS A 147 12.66 1.77 -5.05
CA LYS A 147 13.48 2.79 -5.71
C LYS A 147 12.59 3.99 -6.01
N GLU A 148 13.12 5.19 -5.78
CA GLU A 148 12.36 6.44 -5.96
C GLU A 148 11.77 6.55 -7.39
N GLU A 149 12.54 6.14 -8.40
CA GLU A 149 12.14 6.15 -9.81
C GLU A 149 11.00 5.18 -10.17
N ASP A 150 10.70 4.22 -9.30
CA ASP A 150 9.62 3.24 -9.47
C ASP A 150 8.37 3.60 -8.65
N ASP A 151 8.43 4.67 -7.87
CA ASP A 151 7.41 4.95 -6.86
C ASP A 151 6.01 5.19 -7.42
N GLN A 152 5.92 5.96 -8.49
CA GLN A 152 4.64 6.30 -9.12
C GLN A 152 3.87 5.02 -9.53
N PHE A 153 4.61 4.03 -10.04
CA PHE A 153 4.08 2.73 -10.43
C PHE A 153 3.65 1.91 -9.20
N LEU A 154 4.51 1.84 -8.19
CA LEU A 154 4.37 0.95 -7.05
C LEU A 154 3.42 1.46 -5.97
N PHE A 155 3.19 2.77 -5.88
CA PHE A 155 2.34 3.37 -4.85
C PHE A 155 0.95 2.73 -4.81
N TRP A 156 0.34 2.48 -5.96
CA TRP A 156 -1.00 1.90 -6.02
C TRP A 156 -1.02 0.41 -5.66
N ILE A 157 0.08 -0.28 -5.98
CA ILE A 157 0.25 -1.73 -5.84
C ILE A 157 0.58 -2.09 -4.38
N LEU A 158 1.53 -1.39 -3.78
CA LEU A 158 2.09 -1.77 -2.48
C LEU A 158 1.30 -1.25 -1.28
N HIS A 159 0.58 -0.14 -1.42
CA HIS A 159 0.03 0.63 -0.29
C HIS A 159 -1.18 -0.02 0.42
N ASN A 160 -1.12 -1.30 0.75
CA ASN A 160 -2.15 -2.03 1.50
C ASN A 160 -1.78 -2.16 2.98
N ASP A 161 -2.74 -2.52 3.82
CA ASP A 161 -2.59 -2.57 5.27
C ASP A 161 -2.14 -3.94 5.79
N ASN A 162 -1.34 -4.70 5.03
CA ASN A 162 -0.88 -6.01 5.49
C ASN A 162 0.49 -5.93 6.20
N PRO A 163 0.71 -6.78 7.22
CA PRO A 163 1.96 -6.84 7.94
C PRO A 163 3.12 -7.37 7.09
N GLY A 164 4.35 -7.01 7.46
CA GLY A 164 5.59 -7.59 6.90
C GLY A 164 6.42 -6.61 6.06
N ILE A 165 7.25 -7.16 5.16
CA ILE A 165 8.14 -6.39 4.28
C ILE A 165 7.64 -6.46 2.84
N ARG A 166 7.75 -5.35 2.12
CA ARG A 166 7.54 -5.29 0.67
C ARG A 166 8.71 -4.59 -0.01
N VAL A 167 9.26 -5.25 -1.01
CA VAL A 167 10.31 -4.68 -1.86
C VAL A 167 9.74 -4.50 -3.25
N GLY A 168 9.95 -3.32 -3.84
CA GLY A 168 9.33 -2.93 -5.12
C GLY A 168 9.56 -3.88 -6.30
N ASN A 169 10.62 -4.69 -6.26
CA ASN A 169 10.94 -5.67 -7.29
C ASN A 169 10.47 -7.11 -6.99
N GLN A 170 9.67 -7.31 -5.95
CA GLN A 170 9.17 -8.62 -5.52
C GLN A 170 7.63 -8.68 -5.56
N LEU A 171 7.02 -7.97 -6.50
CA LEU A 171 5.57 -7.97 -6.65
C LEU A 171 5.05 -9.38 -6.97
N LYS A 172 4.11 -9.86 -6.15
CA LYS A 172 3.40 -11.12 -6.35
C LYS A 172 2.09 -10.84 -7.10
N PRO A 173 1.47 -11.85 -7.75
CA PRO A 173 0.17 -11.71 -8.41
C PRO A 173 -0.89 -10.95 -7.58
N LYS A 174 -0.94 -11.25 -6.28
CA LYS A 174 -1.90 -10.62 -5.34
C LYS A 174 -1.71 -9.12 -5.20
N ASP A 175 -0.49 -8.61 -5.35
CA ASP A 175 -0.20 -7.19 -5.22
C ASP A 175 -0.75 -6.44 -6.44
N TYR A 176 -0.64 -7.01 -7.64
CA TYR A 176 -1.25 -6.47 -8.86
C TYR A 176 -2.78 -6.47 -8.81
N VAL A 177 -3.39 -7.53 -8.28
CA VAL A 177 -4.85 -7.58 -8.07
C VAL A 177 -5.27 -6.48 -7.10
N ALA A 178 -4.61 -6.37 -5.94
CA ALA A 178 -4.92 -5.36 -4.94
C ALA A 178 -4.74 -3.93 -5.50
N GLY A 179 -3.69 -3.69 -6.29
CA GLY A 179 -3.46 -2.41 -6.96
C GLY A 179 -4.55 -2.05 -7.98
N LEU A 180 -5.00 -3.03 -8.77
CA LEU A 180 -6.13 -2.86 -9.69
C LEU A 180 -7.40 -2.48 -8.94
N LEU A 181 -7.79 -3.28 -7.93
CA LEU A 181 -9.02 -3.06 -7.17
C LEU A 181 -9.03 -1.67 -6.52
N ARG A 182 -7.94 -1.28 -5.86
CA ARG A 182 -7.81 0.06 -5.28
C ARG A 182 -7.94 1.16 -6.33
N GLY A 183 -7.30 1.00 -7.47
CA GLY A 183 -7.38 2.02 -8.51
C GLY A 183 -8.79 2.14 -9.12
N ILE A 184 -9.60 1.08 -9.08
CA ILE A 184 -11.02 1.10 -9.45
C ILE A 184 -11.86 1.81 -8.38
N GLU A 185 -11.58 1.57 -7.09
CA GLU A 185 -12.32 2.17 -5.96
C GLU A 185 -12.10 3.68 -5.80
N VAL A 186 -10.93 4.18 -6.19
CA VAL A 186 -10.56 5.59 -6.06
C VAL A 186 -11.14 6.40 -7.23
N PRO A 187 -11.71 7.61 -7.00
CA PRO A 187 -12.30 8.44 -8.07
C PRO A 187 -11.25 9.15 -8.94
N VAL A 188 -10.20 8.44 -9.36
CA VAL A 188 -9.16 8.92 -10.28
C VAL A 188 -8.70 7.80 -11.24
N PRO A 189 -9.58 7.29 -12.14
CA PRO A 189 -9.27 6.17 -13.04
C PRO A 189 -8.07 6.40 -13.94
N SER A 190 -7.79 7.65 -14.30
CA SER A 190 -6.63 8.02 -15.09
C SER A 190 -5.30 7.63 -14.45
N ARG A 191 -5.27 7.28 -13.16
CA ARG A 191 -4.09 6.74 -12.47
C ARG A 191 -3.97 5.22 -12.51
N LEU A 192 -5.02 4.48 -12.86
CA LEU A 192 -4.93 3.04 -13.13
C LEU A 192 -4.01 2.72 -14.31
N ILE A 193 -3.78 3.67 -15.23
CA ILE A 193 -2.80 3.48 -16.30
C ILE A 193 -1.40 3.22 -15.73
N ASP A 194 -1.07 3.74 -14.54
CA ASP A 194 0.27 3.60 -13.99
C ASP A 194 0.60 2.13 -13.76
N ILE A 195 -0.33 1.30 -13.25
CA ILE A 195 -0.10 -0.13 -12.96
C ILE A 195 -0.01 -1.04 -14.20
N PHE A 196 -0.31 -0.52 -15.40
CA PHE A 196 -0.09 -1.26 -16.64
C PHE A 196 1.39 -1.23 -17.06
N SER A 197 1.83 -2.33 -17.67
CA SER A 197 3.19 -2.47 -18.20
C SER A 197 3.47 -1.47 -19.32
N ASN A 198 4.74 -1.09 -19.49
CA ASN A 198 5.15 -0.26 -20.62
C ASN A 198 4.81 -0.93 -21.97
N LYS A 199 4.92 -2.27 -22.03
CA LYS A 199 4.54 -3.06 -23.21
C LYS A 199 3.07 -2.85 -23.59
N ALA A 200 2.15 -2.89 -22.63
CA ALA A 200 0.74 -2.61 -22.87
C ALA A 200 0.50 -1.16 -23.34
N LYS A 201 1.16 -0.19 -22.69
CA LYS A 201 1.07 1.24 -23.02
C LYS A 201 1.57 1.54 -24.44
N ASP A 202 2.64 0.89 -24.85
CA ASP A 202 3.25 1.07 -26.17
C ASP A 202 2.41 0.43 -27.29
N GLU A 203 1.82 -0.73 -27.02
CA GLU A 203 0.99 -1.45 -28.00
C GLU A 203 -0.41 -0.85 -28.17
N LYS A 204 -0.93 -0.18 -27.13
CA LYS A 204 -2.27 0.39 -27.15
C LYS A 204 -2.33 1.84 -26.69
N ARG A 205 -2.33 2.73 -27.67
CA ARG A 205 -2.38 4.18 -27.45
C ARG A 205 -3.65 4.68 -26.75
N GLU A 206 -4.77 3.98 -26.93
CA GLU A 206 -6.08 4.35 -26.34
C GLU A 206 -6.36 3.67 -24.99
N LEU A 207 -5.37 2.98 -24.41
CA LEU A 207 -5.52 2.21 -23.17
C LEU A 207 -6.07 3.06 -22.01
N ILE A 208 -5.66 4.32 -21.91
CA ILE A 208 -6.18 5.22 -20.88
C ILE A 208 -7.69 5.46 -21.01
N ASN A 209 -8.21 5.58 -22.24
CA ASN A 209 -9.65 5.83 -22.47
C ASN A 209 -10.49 4.59 -22.08
N GLU A 210 -9.97 3.38 -22.32
CA GLU A 210 -10.63 2.14 -21.91
C GLU A 210 -10.65 1.97 -20.40
N ILE A 211 -9.51 2.27 -19.75
CA ILE A 211 -9.40 2.27 -18.29
C ILE A 211 -10.36 3.28 -17.66
N GLU A 212 -10.46 4.48 -18.23
CA GLU A 212 -11.43 5.49 -17.77
C GLU A 212 -12.87 4.99 -17.93
N THR A 213 -13.20 4.41 -19.09
CA THR A 213 -14.54 3.88 -19.36
C THR A 213 -14.93 2.76 -18.39
N VAL A 214 -14.04 1.80 -18.15
CA VAL A 214 -14.30 0.72 -17.18
C VAL A 214 -14.30 1.27 -15.75
N GLY A 215 -13.35 2.13 -15.40
CA GLY A 215 -13.33 2.81 -14.12
C GLY A 215 -14.68 3.46 -13.83
N GLU A 216 -15.22 4.26 -14.74
CA GLU A 216 -16.54 4.91 -14.58
C GLU A 216 -17.70 3.94 -14.35
N GLN A 217 -17.66 2.73 -14.89
CA GLN A 217 -18.69 1.71 -14.64
C GLN A 217 -18.64 1.19 -13.19
N PHE A 218 -17.45 1.11 -12.59
CA PHE A 218 -17.23 0.49 -11.29
C PHE A 218 -17.00 1.48 -10.13
N ILE A 219 -16.55 2.72 -10.40
CA ILE A 219 -16.27 3.75 -9.38
C ILE A 219 -17.52 3.99 -8.54
N GLY A 220 -17.35 3.84 -7.22
CA GLY A 220 -18.38 4.17 -6.24
C GLY A 220 -19.57 3.20 -6.19
N ASN A 221 -19.65 2.26 -7.14
CA ASN A 221 -20.74 1.27 -7.22
C ASN A 221 -20.34 -0.10 -6.69
N VAL A 222 -19.03 -0.34 -6.51
CA VAL A 222 -18.48 -1.64 -6.13
C VAL A 222 -17.45 -1.44 -5.02
N ASN A 223 -17.74 -2.00 -3.84
CA ASN A 223 -16.79 -2.10 -2.74
C ASN A 223 -16.30 -3.55 -2.68
N PHE A 224 -14.99 -3.76 -2.82
CA PHE A 224 -14.41 -5.10 -2.81
C PHE A 224 -14.08 -5.49 -1.37
N ASP A 225 -14.97 -6.24 -0.73
CA ASP A 225 -14.83 -6.59 0.70
C ASP A 225 -13.80 -7.68 0.96
N GLU A 226 -13.79 -8.74 0.14
CA GLU A 226 -12.89 -9.89 0.32
C GLU A 226 -12.22 -10.28 -0.99
N LEU A 227 -10.89 -10.14 -1.01
CA LEU A 227 -10.01 -10.76 -2.00
C LEU A 227 -10.03 -12.28 -1.81
N GLY A 228 -10.58 -12.99 -2.78
CA GLY A 228 -10.49 -14.45 -2.83
C GLY A 228 -9.07 -14.94 -3.09
N ASN A 229 -8.94 -16.27 -3.20
CA ASN A 229 -7.66 -16.89 -3.47
C ASN A 229 -7.14 -16.50 -4.86
N VAL A 230 -6.01 -15.78 -4.87
CA VAL A 230 -5.28 -15.44 -6.10
C VAL A 230 -4.52 -16.66 -6.59
N ARG A 231 -4.81 -17.13 -7.80
CA ARG A 231 -4.22 -18.34 -8.40
C ARG A 231 -3.58 -18.03 -9.73
N ILE A 232 -2.32 -18.45 -9.91
CA ILE A 232 -1.69 -18.48 -11.24
C ILE A 232 -2.27 -19.68 -12.01
N LEU A 233 -2.82 -19.41 -13.19
CA LEU A 233 -3.41 -20.41 -14.08
C LEU A 233 -2.38 -20.94 -15.08
N SER A 234 -1.55 -20.05 -15.63
CA SER A 234 -0.57 -20.40 -16.66
C SER A 234 0.53 -19.34 -16.74
N THR A 235 1.69 -19.77 -17.26
CA THR A 235 2.86 -18.93 -17.51
C THR A 235 3.33 -19.18 -18.95
N GLU A 236 3.54 -18.11 -19.71
CA GLU A 236 4.03 -18.19 -21.10
C GLU A 236 5.22 -17.25 -21.29
N VAL A 237 6.14 -17.62 -22.20
CA VAL A 237 7.29 -16.78 -22.57
C VAL A 237 7.16 -16.38 -24.02
N VAL A 238 7.01 -15.07 -24.27
CA VAL A 238 6.86 -14.51 -25.62
C VAL A 238 7.82 -13.34 -25.77
N ASP A 239 8.63 -13.38 -26.83
CA ASP A 239 9.66 -12.35 -27.13
C ASP A 239 10.60 -12.06 -25.94
N GLY A 240 10.90 -13.08 -25.13
CA GLY A 240 11.77 -12.96 -23.95
C GLY A 240 11.09 -12.36 -22.72
N LEU A 241 9.80 -12.04 -22.79
CA LEU A 241 8.98 -11.61 -21.66
C LEU A 241 8.20 -12.77 -21.08
N ILE A 242 8.11 -12.83 -19.76
CA ILE A 242 7.27 -13.78 -19.03
C ILE A 242 5.90 -13.13 -18.85
N TYR A 243 4.85 -13.83 -19.26
CA TYR A 243 3.45 -13.47 -18.99
C TYR A 243 2.88 -14.50 -18.03
N GLU A 244 2.21 -14.04 -16.99
CA GLU A 244 1.49 -14.89 -16.06
C GLU A 244 0.01 -14.52 -16.07
N LYS A 245 -0.84 -15.53 -16.25
CA LYS A 245 -2.28 -15.40 -16.15
C LYS A 245 -2.73 -15.83 -14.78
N VAL A 246 -3.51 -14.97 -14.15
CA VAL A 246 -3.95 -15.05 -12.77
C VAL A 246 -5.45 -14.95 -12.76
N VAL A 247 -6.09 -15.69 -11.84
CA VAL A 247 -7.49 -15.49 -11.50
C VAL A 247 -7.62 -15.14 -10.02
N CYS A 248 -8.52 -14.21 -9.73
CA CYS A 248 -8.96 -13.90 -8.39
C CYS A 248 -10.49 -13.79 -8.41
N ASP A 249 -11.14 -14.55 -7.55
CA ASP A 249 -12.58 -14.39 -7.30
C ASP A 249 -12.74 -13.23 -6.31
N VAL A 250 -13.66 -12.31 -6.56
CA VAL A 250 -13.90 -11.16 -5.68
C VAL A 250 -15.40 -11.02 -5.44
N THR A 251 -15.76 -10.77 -4.19
CA THR A 251 -17.15 -10.56 -3.79
C THR A 251 -17.39 -9.08 -3.57
N THR A 252 -18.53 -8.60 -4.05
CA THR A 252 -18.88 -7.18 -4.03
C THR A 252 -20.30 -6.95 -3.57
N TYR A 253 -20.54 -5.78 -2.98
CA TYR A 253 -21.87 -5.27 -2.67
C TYR A 253 -22.13 -4.01 -3.48
N THR A 254 -23.31 -3.91 -4.06
CA THR A 254 -23.78 -2.63 -4.61
C THR A 254 -24.28 -1.75 -3.48
N SER A 255 -24.11 -0.43 -3.61
CA SER A 255 -24.56 0.54 -2.59
C SER A 255 -26.07 0.57 -2.37
N ASP A 256 -26.83 0.04 -3.33
CA ASP A 256 -28.26 0.29 -3.44
C ASP A 256 -29.13 -0.94 -3.10
N ASP A 257 -28.63 -2.17 -3.26
CA ASP A 257 -29.49 -3.38 -3.22
C ASP A 257 -29.07 -4.48 -2.23
N GLU A 258 -27.97 -4.32 -1.46
CA GLU A 258 -27.38 -5.40 -0.61
C GLU A 258 -27.14 -6.72 -1.37
N GLU A 259 -27.18 -6.70 -2.71
CA GLU A 259 -27.09 -7.89 -3.53
C GLU A 259 -25.62 -8.25 -3.75
N LEU A 260 -25.29 -9.47 -3.35
CA LEU A 260 -23.92 -9.98 -3.39
C LEU A 260 -23.60 -10.42 -4.81
N MET A 261 -22.78 -9.63 -5.49
CA MET A 261 -22.29 -9.94 -6.83
C MET A 261 -20.91 -10.59 -6.72
N ILE A 262 -20.70 -11.65 -7.49
CA ILE A 262 -19.41 -12.36 -7.57
C ILE A 262 -18.79 -12.04 -8.91
N TYR A 263 -17.55 -11.56 -8.88
CA TYR A 263 -16.75 -11.34 -10.08
C TYR A 263 -15.55 -12.29 -10.10
N SER A 264 -15.27 -12.88 -11.24
CA SER A 264 -13.97 -13.51 -11.50
C SER A 264 -13.10 -12.50 -12.24
N ILE A 265 -12.00 -12.06 -11.63
CA ILE A 265 -11.02 -11.18 -12.26
C ILE A 265 -9.89 -12.04 -12.81
N TYR A 266 -9.73 -12.01 -14.13
CA TYR A 266 -8.58 -12.60 -14.80
C TYR A 266 -7.60 -11.51 -15.17
N LEU A 267 -6.34 -11.67 -14.80
CA LEU A 267 -5.28 -10.73 -15.13
C LEU A 267 -4.19 -11.47 -15.87
N THR A 268 -3.68 -10.87 -16.93
CA THR A 268 -2.37 -11.21 -17.48
C THR A 268 -1.43 -10.09 -17.10
N TYR A 269 -0.32 -10.42 -16.46
CA TYR A 269 0.69 -9.43 -16.10
C TYR A 269 2.09 -9.92 -16.47
N ILE A 270 2.98 -8.96 -16.70
CA ILE A 270 4.41 -9.19 -16.87
C ILE A 270 5.02 -8.99 -15.48
N PRO A 271 5.64 -10.00 -14.87
CA PRO A 271 6.30 -9.84 -13.58
C PRO A 271 7.37 -8.74 -13.64
N TYR A 272 7.48 -7.96 -12.57
CA TYR A 272 8.62 -7.04 -12.44
C TYR A 272 9.87 -7.90 -12.17
N ILE A 273 10.80 -7.93 -13.14
CA ILE A 273 12.03 -8.73 -13.03
C ILE A 273 13.21 -7.84 -12.65
N ASN A 274 13.32 -6.63 -13.22
CA ASN A 274 14.36 -5.65 -12.93
C ASN A 274 14.03 -4.28 -13.58
N GLU A 275 14.90 -3.29 -13.36
CA GLU A 275 14.81 -1.92 -13.86
C GLU A 275 14.59 -1.79 -15.39
N ASN A 276 15.11 -2.73 -16.18
CA ASN A 276 14.97 -2.72 -17.64
C ASN A 276 13.64 -3.33 -18.12
N LEU A 277 12.95 -4.05 -17.23
CA LEU A 277 11.71 -4.75 -17.48
C LEU A 277 10.72 -4.40 -16.37
N LYS A 278 10.30 -3.13 -16.36
CA LYS A 278 9.20 -2.66 -15.50
C LYS A 278 7.95 -3.45 -15.87
N GLY A 279 7.67 -4.47 -15.06
CA GLY A 279 6.50 -5.32 -15.17
C GLY A 279 5.22 -4.52 -14.99
N GLY A 280 4.07 -5.18 -15.07
CA GLY A 280 2.78 -4.53 -14.95
C GLY A 280 1.67 -5.33 -15.58
N LEU A 281 0.45 -4.84 -15.40
CA LEU A 281 -0.71 -5.42 -16.05
C LEU A 281 -0.57 -5.32 -17.57
N TYR A 282 -0.98 -6.38 -18.25
CA TYR A 282 -1.08 -6.44 -19.70
C TYR A 282 -2.55 -6.43 -20.10
N ASN A 283 -3.30 -7.42 -19.60
CA ASN A 283 -4.74 -7.57 -19.87
C ASN A 283 -5.49 -7.79 -18.56
N VAL A 284 -6.70 -7.25 -18.46
CA VAL A 284 -7.61 -7.45 -17.34
C VAL A 284 -8.99 -7.81 -17.88
N PHE A 285 -9.58 -8.89 -17.38
CA PHE A 285 -10.95 -9.29 -17.67
C PHE A 285 -11.73 -9.35 -16.36
N ILE A 286 -12.72 -8.49 -16.22
CA ILE A 286 -13.68 -8.51 -15.11
C ILE A 286 -14.91 -9.25 -15.60
N VAL A 287 -15.16 -10.43 -15.05
CA VAL A 287 -16.26 -11.31 -15.48
C VAL A 287 -17.30 -11.39 -14.38
N GLU A 288 -18.54 -11.08 -14.72
CA GLU A 288 -19.68 -11.29 -13.83
C GLU A 288 -19.97 -12.80 -13.69
N GLY A 289 -19.90 -13.33 -12.47
CA GLY A 289 -20.01 -14.77 -12.20
C GLY A 289 -18.73 -15.54 -12.52
N HIS A 290 -18.87 -16.76 -13.06
CA HIS A 290 -17.76 -17.64 -13.38
C HIS A 290 -17.81 -18.13 -14.82
N ILE A 291 -16.73 -17.91 -15.56
CA ILE A 291 -16.52 -18.39 -16.93
C ILE A 291 -15.37 -19.40 -16.95
N ASP A 292 -15.40 -20.34 -17.89
CA ASP A 292 -14.26 -21.24 -18.12
C ASP A 292 -13.02 -20.40 -18.47
N SER A 293 -11.97 -20.51 -17.64
CA SER A 293 -10.72 -19.79 -17.83
C SER A 293 -10.07 -20.01 -19.20
N ASN A 294 -10.34 -21.12 -19.89
CA ASN A 294 -9.85 -21.39 -21.24
C ASN A 294 -10.47 -20.46 -22.32
N GLN A 295 -11.61 -19.84 -22.01
CA GLN A 295 -12.26 -18.86 -22.89
C GLN A 295 -11.63 -17.47 -22.78
N ILE A 296 -10.89 -17.21 -21.69
CA ILE A 296 -10.12 -15.98 -21.52
C ILE A 296 -8.75 -16.17 -22.21
N PRO A 297 -8.38 -15.35 -23.20
CA PRO A 297 -7.08 -15.48 -23.85
C PRO A 297 -5.95 -15.21 -22.84
N MET A 298 -4.84 -15.96 -22.94
CA MET A 298 -3.63 -15.69 -22.15
C MET A 298 -3.04 -14.34 -22.56
N ILE A 299 -2.74 -14.19 -23.84
CA ILE A 299 -2.18 -12.99 -24.44
C ILE A 299 -3.15 -12.56 -25.54
N GLY A 300 -3.88 -11.47 -25.30
CA GLY A 300 -4.75 -10.82 -26.26
C GLY A 300 -4.32 -9.37 -26.47
N GLU A 301 -5.19 -8.55 -27.06
CA GLU A 301 -4.95 -7.11 -27.08
C GLU A 301 -4.84 -6.56 -25.64
N PRO A 302 -3.88 -5.66 -25.35
CA PRO A 302 -3.80 -5.00 -24.04
C PRO A 302 -5.11 -4.28 -23.73
N GLY A 303 -5.51 -4.26 -22.47
CA GLY A 303 -6.75 -3.58 -22.12
C GLY A 303 -7.42 -4.08 -20.86
N ILE A 304 -8.54 -3.46 -20.57
CA ILE A 304 -9.48 -3.88 -19.54
C ILE A 304 -10.83 -4.17 -20.17
N TYR A 305 -11.37 -5.35 -19.89
CA TYR A 305 -12.55 -5.89 -20.54
C TYR A 305 -13.58 -6.28 -19.49
N TYR A 306 -14.82 -5.84 -19.68
CA TYR A 306 -15.96 -6.28 -18.88
C TYR A 306 -16.78 -7.33 -19.64
N ILE A 307 -17.04 -8.46 -19.00
CA ILE A 307 -17.85 -9.56 -19.55
C ILE A 307 -19.02 -9.79 -18.59
N SER A 308 -20.24 -9.51 -19.06
CA SER A 308 -21.48 -9.77 -18.31
C SER A 308 -22.10 -11.09 -18.77
N ASN A 309 -22.78 -11.79 -17.87
CA ASN A 309 -23.46 -13.06 -18.19
C ASN A 309 -24.54 -12.92 -19.27
N ASP A 310 -25.02 -11.69 -19.52
CA ASP A 310 -26.08 -11.41 -20.48
C ASP A 310 -25.58 -11.20 -21.93
N LYS A 311 -24.25 -11.19 -22.20
CA LYS A 311 -23.70 -10.90 -23.53
C LYS A 311 -22.40 -11.64 -23.87
#